data_AF-A0A8B8F2Z2-F1
#
_entry.id   AF-A0A8B8F2Z2-F1
#
_cell.length_a   1.000
_cell.length_b   1.000
_cell.length_c   1.000
_cell.angle_alpha   90.00
_cell.angle_beta   90.00
_cell.angle_gamma   90.00
#
_symmetry.space_group_name_H-M   'P 1'
#
loop_
_entity.id
_entity.type
_entity.pdbx_description
1 polymer ?
#
loop_
_entity_poly.entity_id
_entity_poly.type
_entity_poly.pdbx_seq_one_letter_code
_entity_poly.pdbx_strand_id
1 'polypeptide(L)'
;MFDGKHRVGVVQHLMMAEYLAAQRNDEGTVVIWVAKHKLGDKTPATVVLDAATAEFVDRYYLLRRKIANATVDNFFVTNTGHEVNKIFDLLNAAIREKNIRYPGGDLVKVSGGWLRKQLETSAVDHEPAVAGHVAAALQHSEDTARRHYQMDSSTTAIRQHQAVVAVEQSKLMEEFICANLEMFFVGDARTKPPAYEEFRAQLLERHYMETMFPGATLTRNSYSTILERWTMNLADSIAREVVRHCRRERYKAPLGVVQLTHVARDLGCAWWTKNEFTRARLLRRVNSALQQQL
;
A
#
# COMPACT_ATOMS: atom_id res chain seq x y z
N MET A 1 18.22 -6.29 -4.97
CA MET A 1 18.37 -5.09 -5.82
C MET A 1 17.10 -5.00 -6.64
N PHE A 2 16.41 -3.84 -6.64
CA PHE A 2 15.13 -3.66 -7.33
C PHE A 2 15.12 -4.33 -8.71
N ASP A 3 14.31 -5.37 -8.86
CA ASP A 3 14.08 -6.10 -10.10
C ASP A 3 13.26 -5.29 -11.12
N GLY A 4 12.58 -4.23 -10.66
CA GLY A 4 11.61 -3.45 -11.44
C GLY A 4 12.15 -2.56 -12.57
N LYS A 5 13.40 -2.74 -13.01
CA LYS A 5 13.98 -2.05 -14.20
C LYS A 5 13.92 -0.50 -14.16
N HIS A 6 13.63 0.08 -13.00
CA HIS A 6 13.48 1.52 -12.85
C HIS A 6 14.78 2.27 -13.11
N ARG A 7 14.68 3.50 -13.61
CA ARG A 7 15.84 4.39 -13.70
C ARG A 7 16.39 4.66 -12.31
N VAL A 8 17.69 4.85 -12.21
CA VAL A 8 18.42 5.18 -10.97
C VAL A 8 17.77 6.33 -10.22
N GLY A 9 17.30 7.36 -10.95
CA GLY A 9 16.61 8.52 -10.38
C GLY A 9 15.31 8.17 -9.66
N VAL A 10 14.56 7.15 -10.09
CA VAL A 10 13.34 6.69 -9.40
C VAL A 10 13.69 6.14 -8.02
N VAL A 11 14.75 5.32 -7.95
CA VAL A 11 15.20 4.72 -6.68
C VAL A 11 15.84 5.79 -5.79
N GLN A 12 16.66 6.68 -6.36
CA GLN A 12 17.38 7.72 -5.62
C GLN A 12 16.44 8.77 -5.00
N HIS A 13 15.39 9.18 -5.72
CA HIS A 13 14.48 10.23 -5.29
C HIS A 13 13.19 9.71 -4.64
N LEU A 14 13.06 8.40 -4.44
CA LEU A 14 11.98 7.81 -3.66
C LEU A 14 11.97 8.45 -2.25
N MET A 15 10.81 8.97 -1.85
CA MET A 15 10.62 9.61 -0.55
C MET A 15 10.09 8.64 0.50
N MET A 16 10.37 8.92 1.76
CA MET A 16 9.81 8.16 2.90
C MET A 16 8.27 8.16 2.89
N ALA A 17 7.66 9.31 2.58
CA ALA A 17 6.21 9.42 2.49
C ALA A 17 5.61 8.56 1.37
N GLU A 18 6.27 8.47 0.22
CA GLU A 18 5.83 7.66 -0.92
C GLU A 18 5.88 6.17 -0.59
N TYR A 19 6.96 5.72 0.06
CA TYR A 19 7.05 4.33 0.54
C TYR A 19 6.04 4.01 1.65
N LEU A 20 5.78 4.96 2.56
CA LEU A 20 4.76 4.78 3.61
C LEU A 20 3.33 4.74 3.03
N ALA A 21 3.09 5.46 1.94
CA ALA A 21 1.84 5.44 1.19
C ALA A 21 1.73 4.27 0.20
N ALA A 22 2.74 3.40 0.14
CA ALA A 22 2.75 2.27 -0.77
C ALA A 22 1.56 1.35 -0.52
N GLN A 23 0.94 0.89 -1.60
CA GLN A 23 -0.14 -0.08 -1.54
C GLN A 23 0.44 -1.50 -1.60
N ARG A 24 -0.18 -2.41 -0.85
CA ARG A 24 0.27 -3.79 -0.71
C ARG A 24 -0.88 -4.73 -1.00
N ASN A 25 -0.64 -5.77 -1.78
CA ASN A 25 -1.61 -6.84 -1.97
C ASN A 25 -1.35 -8.01 -0.99
N ASP A 26 -2.28 -8.96 -0.94
CA ASP A 26 -2.21 -10.12 -0.03
C ASP A 26 -1.05 -11.08 -0.35
N GLU A 27 -0.51 -11.04 -1.57
CA GLU A 27 0.65 -11.83 -2.00
C GLU A 27 1.98 -11.20 -1.56
N GLY A 28 1.95 -10.06 -0.88
CA GLY A 28 3.14 -9.33 -0.41
C GLY A 28 3.78 -8.44 -1.49
N THR A 29 3.15 -8.28 -2.65
CA THR A 29 3.59 -7.34 -3.67
C THR A 29 3.31 -5.91 -3.21
N VAL A 30 4.29 -5.03 -3.40
CA VAL A 30 4.23 -3.62 -2.99
C VAL A 30 4.31 -2.72 -4.20
N VAL A 31 3.34 -1.81 -4.35
CA VAL A 31 3.28 -0.80 -5.40
C VAL A 31 3.51 0.58 -4.78
N ILE A 32 4.51 1.30 -5.29
CA ILE A 32 4.95 2.60 -4.82
C ILE A 32 4.89 3.60 -5.97
N TRP A 33 4.30 4.77 -5.77
CA TRP A 33 4.32 5.85 -6.76
C TRP A 33 5.34 6.92 -6.37
N VAL A 34 6.28 7.19 -7.27
CA VAL A 34 7.39 8.13 -7.10
C VAL A 34 7.13 9.37 -7.95
N ALA A 35 6.74 10.46 -7.31
CA ALA A 35 6.32 11.69 -7.98
C ALA A 35 7.48 12.36 -8.74
N LYS A 36 8.69 12.36 -8.17
CA LYS A 36 9.87 12.99 -8.76
C LYS A 36 10.91 11.95 -9.15
N HIS A 37 10.94 11.60 -10.43
CA HIS A 37 11.93 10.63 -10.94
C HIS A 37 12.73 11.14 -12.15
N LYS A 38 12.41 12.35 -12.62
CA LYS A 38 13.13 13.18 -13.60
C LYS A 38 12.82 14.67 -13.36
N LEU A 39 13.79 15.53 -13.65
CA LEU A 39 13.54 16.98 -13.79
C LEU A 39 12.59 17.21 -14.99
N GLY A 40 11.32 17.52 -14.73
CA GLY A 40 10.38 18.02 -15.74
C GLY A 40 9.24 17.09 -16.19
N ASP A 41 9.18 15.83 -15.74
CA ASP A 41 8.07 14.93 -16.09
C ASP A 41 6.84 15.16 -15.20
N LYS A 42 5.64 15.11 -15.80
CA LYS A 42 4.35 15.41 -15.13
C LYS A 42 3.68 14.19 -14.49
N THR A 43 4.12 12.97 -14.79
CA THR A 43 3.50 11.72 -14.31
C THR A 43 4.41 11.00 -13.31
N PRO A 44 3.91 10.52 -12.16
CA PRO A 44 4.70 9.71 -11.23
C PRO A 44 5.23 8.42 -11.87
N ALA A 45 6.42 7.98 -11.46
CA ALA A 45 6.93 6.65 -11.80
C ALA A 45 6.37 5.61 -10.85
N THR A 46 5.93 4.47 -11.37
CA THR A 46 5.44 3.36 -10.55
C THR A 46 6.55 2.35 -10.30
N VAL A 47 6.76 1.98 -9.04
CA VAL A 47 7.69 0.95 -8.59
C VAL A 47 6.91 -0.23 -8.05
N VAL A 48 7.17 -1.43 -8.57
CA VAL A 48 6.51 -2.67 -8.13
C VAL A 48 7.58 -3.59 -7.57
N LEU A 49 7.40 -4.03 -6.33
CA LEU A 49 8.29 -4.95 -5.63
C LEU A 49 7.55 -6.25 -5.38
N ASP A 50 8.17 -7.37 -5.74
CA ASP A 50 7.71 -8.68 -5.29
C ASP A 50 7.88 -8.84 -3.76
N ALA A 51 7.27 -9.87 -3.18
CA ALA A 51 7.29 -10.11 -1.74
C ALA A 51 8.72 -10.22 -1.16
N ALA A 52 9.62 -10.89 -1.88
CA ALA A 52 11.00 -11.08 -1.44
C ALA A 52 11.76 -9.75 -1.41
N THR A 53 11.64 -8.92 -2.45
CA THR A 53 12.27 -7.61 -2.54
C THR A 53 11.64 -6.64 -1.54
N ALA A 54 10.32 -6.66 -1.38
CA ALA A 54 9.60 -5.88 -0.39
C ALA A 54 10.11 -6.16 1.03
N GLU A 55 10.36 -7.42 1.38
CA GLU A 55 10.90 -7.79 2.69
C GLU A 55 12.29 -7.17 2.96
N PHE A 56 13.16 -7.13 1.94
CA PHE A 56 14.45 -6.45 2.06
C PHE A 56 14.31 -4.95 2.23
N VAL A 57 13.37 -4.33 1.51
CA VAL A 57 13.09 -2.89 1.61
C VAL A 57 12.50 -2.55 2.99
N ASP A 58 11.62 -3.41 3.52
CA ASP A 58 11.04 -3.28 4.86
C ASP A 58 12.11 -3.37 5.95
N ARG A 59 13.07 -4.30 5.82
CA ARG A 59 14.22 -4.39 6.73
C ARG A 59 15.07 -3.12 6.69
N TYR A 60 15.32 -2.58 5.50
CA TYR A 60 16.06 -1.32 5.34
C TYR A 60 15.28 -0.15 5.95
N TYR A 61 13.96 -0.07 5.76
CA TYR A 61 13.12 0.98 6.35
C TYR A 61 13.26 1.05 7.89
N LEU A 62 13.31 -0.10 8.57
CA LEU A 62 13.56 -0.15 10.01
C LEU A 62 14.91 0.43 10.42
N LEU A 63 15.95 0.26 9.59
CA LEU A 63 17.26 0.87 9.82
C LEU A 63 17.23 2.37 9.52
N ARG A 64 16.59 2.77 8.41
CA ARG A 64 16.42 4.17 7.99
C ARG A 64 15.78 5.04 9.06
N ARG A 65 14.80 4.50 9.79
CA ARG A 65 14.13 5.18 10.91
C ARG A 65 15.03 5.45 12.12
N LYS A 66 16.14 4.71 12.26
CA LYS A 66 17.09 4.87 13.39
C LYS A 66 18.13 5.95 13.13
N ILE A 67 18.24 6.46 11.90
CA ILE A 67 19.16 7.54 11.55
C ILE A 67 18.55 8.87 12.02
N ALA A 68 18.89 9.26 13.25
CA ALA A 68 18.33 10.46 13.89
C ALA A 68 18.71 11.78 13.18
N ASN A 69 19.84 11.80 12.46
CA ASN A 69 20.38 13.01 11.83
C ASN A 69 20.10 13.07 10.31
N ALA A 70 19.09 12.37 9.81
CA ALA A 70 18.75 12.45 8.39
C ALA A 70 18.22 13.85 8.05
N THR A 71 18.95 14.58 7.21
CA THR A 71 18.61 15.96 6.80
C THR A 71 17.71 16.01 5.58
N VAL A 72 17.35 14.85 5.03
CA VAL A 72 16.55 14.70 3.81
C VAL A 72 15.45 13.66 3.98
N ASP A 73 14.34 13.85 3.26
CA ASP A 73 13.17 12.96 3.29
C ASP A 73 13.28 11.76 2.34
N ASN A 74 14.37 11.67 1.58
CA ASN A 74 14.65 10.52 0.72
C ASN A 74 14.64 9.23 1.57
N PHE A 75 14.09 8.18 0.97
CA PHE A 75 14.04 6.85 1.53
C PHE A 75 15.46 6.26 1.64
N PHE A 76 16.25 6.33 0.57
CA PHE A 76 17.64 5.93 0.57
C PHE A 76 18.55 7.08 1.01
N VAL A 77 19.28 6.87 2.11
CA VAL A 77 20.23 7.85 2.66
C VAL A 77 21.56 7.18 2.99
N THR A 78 22.62 7.99 3.05
CA THR A 78 23.92 7.56 3.57
C THR A 78 23.83 7.31 5.09
N ASN A 79 24.84 6.64 5.65
CA ASN A 79 24.98 6.48 7.10
C ASN A 79 25.08 7.81 7.86
N THR A 80 25.47 8.89 7.18
CA THR A 80 25.50 10.27 7.71
C THR A 80 24.18 11.02 7.53
N GLY A 81 23.15 10.39 6.95
CA GLY A 81 21.83 10.99 6.80
C GLY A 81 21.64 11.91 5.59
N HIS A 82 22.54 11.87 4.61
CA HIS A 82 22.44 12.64 3.37
C HIS A 82 21.84 11.82 2.23
N GLU A 83 21.38 12.49 1.17
CA GLU A 83 20.89 11.82 -0.03
C GLU A 83 21.98 10.95 -0.67
N VAL A 84 21.62 9.72 -1.05
CA VAL A 84 22.51 8.82 -1.79
C VAL A 84 22.67 9.34 -3.22
N ASN A 85 23.70 10.14 -3.45
CA ASN A 85 24.10 10.54 -4.79
C ASN A 85 25.05 9.50 -5.41
N LYS A 86 24.87 9.23 -6.70
CA LYS A 86 25.74 8.33 -7.49
C LYS A 86 25.89 6.92 -6.89
N ILE A 87 24.77 6.25 -6.63
CA ILE A 87 24.73 4.90 -6.03
C ILE A 87 25.65 3.87 -6.72
N PHE A 88 25.89 4.00 -8.03
CA PHE A 88 26.79 3.12 -8.78
C PHE A 88 28.26 3.37 -8.51
N ASP A 89 28.66 4.60 -8.17
CA ASP A 89 30.03 4.88 -7.76
C ASP A 89 30.33 4.21 -6.42
N LEU A 90 29.37 4.28 -5.48
CA LEU A 90 29.46 3.59 -4.20
C LEU A 90 29.50 2.06 -4.38
N LEU A 91 28.66 1.52 -5.27
CA LEU A 91 28.66 0.09 -5.57
C LEU A 91 29.97 -0.37 -6.22
N ASN A 92 30.49 0.39 -7.18
CA ASN A 92 31.77 0.09 -7.84
C ASN A 92 32.96 0.23 -6.88
N ALA A 93 32.91 1.17 -5.92
CA ALA A 93 33.91 1.28 -4.87
C ALA A 93 33.89 0.04 -3.97
N ALA A 94 32.71 -0.41 -3.53
CA ALA A 94 32.56 -1.63 -2.72
C ALA A 94 32.99 -2.89 -3.50
N ILE A 95 32.70 -2.97 -4.80
CA ILE A 95 33.15 -4.06 -5.68
C ILE A 95 34.68 -4.08 -5.78
N ARG A 96 35.31 -2.91 -5.93
CA ARG A 96 36.76 -2.78 -5.96
C ARG A 96 37.39 -3.18 -4.64
N GLU A 97 36.83 -2.72 -3.52
CA GLU A 97 37.28 -3.07 -2.17
C GLU A 97 37.20 -4.58 -1.92
N LYS A 98 36.08 -5.21 -2.32
CA LYS A 98 35.87 -6.66 -2.19
C LYS A 98 36.54 -7.48 -3.31
N ASN A 99 37.26 -6.83 -4.22
CA ASN A 99 37.95 -7.44 -5.36
C ASN A 99 37.07 -8.41 -6.17
N ILE A 100 35.80 -8.06 -6.39
CA ILE A 100 34.86 -8.91 -7.12
C ILE A 100 35.17 -8.82 -8.62
N ARG A 101 35.47 -9.96 -9.24
CA ARG A 101 35.95 -10.07 -10.62
C ARG A 101 35.06 -10.98 -11.46
N TYR A 102 35.02 -10.73 -12.77
CA TYR A 102 34.49 -11.67 -13.74
C TYR A 102 35.40 -12.92 -13.82
N PRO A 103 34.89 -14.06 -14.34
CA PRO A 103 35.69 -15.26 -14.55
C PRO A 103 36.96 -15.03 -15.39
N GLY A 104 36.97 -14.01 -16.26
CA GLY A 104 38.13 -13.60 -17.07
C GLY A 104 39.16 -12.71 -16.36
N GLY A 105 39.00 -12.43 -15.07
CA GLY A 105 39.98 -11.70 -14.26
C GLY A 105 39.77 -10.18 -14.15
N ASP A 106 38.91 -9.58 -14.98
CA ASP A 106 38.57 -8.16 -14.90
C ASP A 106 37.69 -7.84 -13.69
N LEU A 107 37.89 -6.66 -13.09
CA LEU A 107 37.02 -6.14 -12.04
C LEU A 107 35.60 -5.94 -12.58
N VAL A 108 34.61 -6.41 -11.82
CA VAL A 108 33.21 -6.19 -12.15
C VAL A 108 32.94 -4.69 -12.18
N LYS A 109 32.30 -4.20 -13.25
CA LYS A 109 31.87 -2.81 -13.37
C LYS A 109 30.36 -2.77 -13.55
N VAL A 110 29.70 -2.07 -12.66
CA VAL A 110 28.24 -1.98 -12.64
C VAL A 110 27.85 -0.54 -12.88
N SER A 111 26.99 -0.31 -13.86
CA SER A 111 26.32 0.97 -14.06
C SER A 111 24.82 0.73 -14.18
N GLY A 112 24.00 1.76 -13.94
CA GLY A 112 22.55 1.64 -14.10
C GLY A 112 22.16 1.20 -15.51
N GLY A 113 22.88 1.69 -16.53
CA GLY A 113 22.72 1.25 -17.91
C GLY A 113 23.18 -0.18 -18.16
N TRP A 114 24.29 -0.63 -17.56
CA TRP A 114 24.77 -2.01 -17.69
C TRP A 114 23.87 -3.01 -16.97
N LEU A 115 23.37 -2.69 -15.76
CA LEU A 115 22.41 -3.52 -15.03
C LEU A 115 21.11 -3.66 -15.77
N ARG A 116 20.58 -2.54 -16.29
CA ARG A 116 19.44 -2.58 -17.19
C ARG A 116 19.74 -3.44 -18.41
N LYS A 117 20.87 -3.23 -19.08
CA LYS A 117 21.28 -4.02 -20.25
C LYS A 117 21.43 -5.51 -19.95
N GLN A 118 22.00 -5.90 -18.82
CA GLN A 118 22.13 -7.31 -18.40
C GLN A 118 20.78 -7.95 -18.05
N LEU A 119 19.87 -7.16 -17.46
CA LEU A 119 18.46 -7.55 -17.34
C LEU A 119 17.74 -7.56 -18.71
N GLU A 120 18.27 -6.87 -19.74
CA GLU A 120 17.71 -6.71 -21.10
C GLU A 120 18.31 -7.69 -22.15
N THR A 121 19.50 -8.30 -21.95
CA THR A 121 20.28 -9.03 -22.99
C THR A 121 19.88 -10.49 -23.29
N SER A 122 18.62 -10.87 -23.08
CA SER A 122 18.12 -12.17 -23.54
C SER A 122 16.86 -12.03 -24.41
N ALA A 123 17.04 -12.17 -25.74
CA ALA A 123 16.06 -12.49 -26.82
C ALA A 123 15.78 -11.45 -27.95
N VAL A 124 14.87 -11.83 -28.85
CA VAL A 124 14.38 -11.21 -30.10
C VAL A 124 12.86 -11.55 -30.18
N ASP A 125 12.07 -10.66 -30.79
CA ASP A 125 10.65 -10.74 -31.20
C ASP A 125 9.51 -10.67 -30.15
N HIS A 126 8.57 -9.71 -30.35
CA HIS A 126 7.29 -9.54 -29.64
C HIS A 126 6.11 -9.37 -30.59
N GLU A 127 4.93 -9.85 -30.18
CA GLU A 127 3.65 -9.49 -30.80
C GLU A 127 3.16 -8.07 -30.37
N PRO A 128 2.40 -7.34 -31.21
CA PRO A 128 2.02 -5.95 -30.98
C PRO A 128 1.27 -5.66 -29.67
N ALA A 129 0.40 -6.56 -29.21
CA ALA A 129 -0.37 -6.38 -27.97
C ALA A 129 0.51 -6.41 -26.72
N VAL A 130 1.56 -7.25 -26.73
CA VAL A 130 2.54 -7.35 -25.64
C VAL A 130 3.37 -6.07 -25.53
N ALA A 131 3.71 -5.46 -26.67
CA ALA A 131 4.45 -4.20 -26.71
C ALA A 131 3.69 -3.04 -26.05
N GLY A 132 2.36 -2.98 -26.19
CA GLY A 132 1.52 -1.98 -25.54
C GLY A 132 1.56 -2.06 -24.00
N HIS A 133 1.41 -3.27 -23.45
CA HIS A 133 1.50 -3.48 -22.00
C HIS A 133 2.88 -3.19 -21.43
N VAL A 134 3.95 -3.55 -22.16
CA VAL A 134 5.33 -3.26 -21.78
C VAL A 134 5.61 -1.76 -21.81
N ALA A 135 5.11 -1.07 -22.83
CA ALA A 135 5.21 0.39 -22.95
C ALA A 135 4.52 1.10 -21.77
N ALA A 136 3.32 0.67 -21.41
CA ALA A 136 2.58 1.20 -20.27
C ALA A 136 3.30 0.94 -18.93
N ALA A 137 3.74 -0.29 -18.69
CA ALA A 137 4.45 -0.68 -17.46
C ALA A 137 5.77 0.08 -17.26
N LEU A 138 6.50 0.34 -18.34
CA LEU A 138 7.81 0.98 -18.29
C LEU A 138 7.79 2.48 -18.62
N GLN A 139 6.60 3.03 -18.86
CA GLN A 139 6.38 4.45 -19.20
C GLN A 139 7.20 4.88 -20.43
N HIS A 140 7.13 4.09 -21.50
CA HIS A 140 7.79 4.34 -22.78
C HIS A 140 6.77 4.37 -23.92
N SER A 141 7.19 4.86 -25.10
CA SER A 141 6.40 4.67 -26.32
C SER A 141 6.46 3.21 -26.75
N GLU A 142 5.41 2.71 -27.42
CA GLU A 142 5.40 1.35 -27.97
C GLU A 142 6.59 1.08 -28.88
N ASP A 143 7.01 2.07 -29.67
CA ASP A 143 8.17 1.94 -30.57
C ASP A 143 9.48 1.77 -29.78
N THR A 144 9.64 2.47 -28.65
CA THR A 144 10.77 2.25 -27.72
C THR A 144 10.65 0.90 -27.01
N ALA A 145 9.43 0.48 -26.67
CA ALA A 145 9.16 -0.81 -26.05
C ALA A 145 9.50 -1.99 -26.99
N ARG A 146 9.15 -1.90 -28.27
CA ARG A 146 9.45 -2.92 -29.29
C ARG A 146 10.94 -3.03 -29.59
N ARG A 147 11.67 -1.91 -29.59
CA ARG A 147 13.10 -1.90 -29.94
C ARG A 147 14.03 -2.42 -28.84
N HIS A 148 13.58 -2.43 -27.58
CA HIS A 148 14.49 -2.58 -26.44
C HIS A 148 14.05 -3.60 -25.37
N TYR A 149 12.88 -4.25 -25.49
CA TYR A 149 12.34 -5.10 -24.43
C TYR A 149 11.92 -6.49 -24.98
N GLN A 150 12.01 -7.55 -24.16
CA GLN A 150 12.04 -9.02 -24.45
C GLN A 150 10.88 -9.82 -23.81
N MET A 151 10.54 -11.07 -24.24
CA MET A 151 9.41 -11.90 -23.69
C MET A 151 9.45 -12.15 -22.17
N ASP A 152 10.57 -12.55 -21.59
CA ASP A 152 10.68 -12.72 -20.13
C ASP A 152 10.55 -11.38 -19.40
N SER A 153 11.10 -10.33 -20.01
CA SER A 153 11.00 -8.97 -19.53
C SER A 153 9.55 -8.44 -19.63
N SER A 154 8.78 -8.93 -20.61
CA SER A 154 7.38 -8.60 -20.82
C SER A 154 6.48 -9.35 -19.88
N THR A 155 6.80 -10.59 -19.51
CA THR A 155 6.08 -11.29 -18.45
C THR A 155 6.19 -10.55 -17.12
N THR A 156 7.38 -10.08 -16.74
CA THR A 156 7.54 -9.22 -15.55
C THR A 156 6.81 -7.88 -15.71
N ALA A 157 6.93 -7.22 -16.87
CA ALA A 157 6.26 -5.93 -17.10
C ALA A 157 4.72 -6.06 -17.11
N ILE A 158 4.18 -7.13 -17.69
CA ILE A 158 2.76 -7.49 -17.68
C ILE A 158 2.33 -7.79 -16.25
N ARG A 159 3.09 -8.59 -15.49
CA ARG A 159 2.80 -8.84 -14.06
C ARG A 159 2.80 -7.55 -13.24
N GLN A 160 3.74 -6.64 -13.50
CA GLN A 160 3.78 -5.33 -12.87
C GLN A 160 2.56 -4.50 -13.24
N HIS A 161 2.19 -4.46 -14.52
CA HIS A 161 0.99 -3.76 -14.97
C HIS A 161 -0.28 -4.37 -14.36
N GLN A 162 -0.41 -5.69 -14.35
CA GLN A 162 -1.51 -6.41 -13.71
C GLN A 162 -1.58 -6.12 -12.21
N ALA A 163 -0.43 -6.08 -11.51
CA ALA A 163 -0.37 -5.70 -10.11
C ALA A 163 -0.83 -4.26 -9.88
N VAL A 164 -0.41 -3.32 -10.75
CA VAL A 164 -0.87 -1.91 -10.69
C VAL A 164 -2.37 -1.81 -10.92
N VAL A 165 -2.88 -2.46 -11.97
CA VAL A 165 -4.32 -2.48 -12.28
C VAL A 165 -5.08 -3.10 -11.11
N ALA A 166 -4.64 -4.24 -10.58
CA ALA A 166 -5.27 -4.89 -9.43
C ALA A 166 -5.32 -3.96 -8.22
N VAL A 167 -4.25 -3.23 -7.93
CA VAL A 167 -4.16 -2.28 -6.82
C VAL A 167 -5.10 -1.10 -7.03
N GLU A 168 -5.12 -0.49 -8.22
CA GLU A 168 -6.04 0.61 -8.56
C GLU A 168 -7.51 0.15 -8.49
N GLN A 169 -7.83 -1.01 -9.06
CA GLN A 169 -9.16 -1.61 -9.01
C GLN A 169 -9.58 -1.98 -7.58
N SER A 170 -8.64 -2.46 -6.75
CA SER A 170 -8.88 -2.73 -5.33
C SER A 170 -9.24 -1.45 -4.58
N LYS A 171 -8.61 -0.32 -4.92
CA LYS A 171 -8.93 0.96 -4.31
C LYS A 171 -10.30 1.48 -4.73
N LEU A 172 -10.62 1.41 -6.02
CA LEU A 172 -11.95 1.76 -6.53
C LEU A 172 -13.05 0.89 -5.90
N MET A 173 -12.78 -0.41 -5.74
CA MET A 173 -13.68 -1.34 -5.06
C MET A 173 -13.91 -0.94 -3.59
N GLU A 174 -12.85 -0.62 -2.84
CA GLU A 174 -12.95 -0.15 -1.45
C GLU A 174 -13.79 1.13 -1.35
N GLU A 175 -13.57 2.09 -2.24
CA GLU A 175 -14.33 3.34 -2.29
C GLU A 175 -15.80 3.11 -2.63
N PHE A 176 -16.08 2.23 -3.60
CA PHE A 176 -17.44 1.84 -3.96
C PHE A 176 -18.18 1.18 -2.79
N ILE A 177 -17.55 0.23 -2.10
CA ILE A 177 -18.13 -0.41 -0.91
C ILE A 177 -18.40 0.64 0.18
N CYS A 178 -17.43 1.52 0.42
CA CYS A 178 -17.54 2.59 1.39
C CYS A 178 -18.65 3.61 1.08
N ALA A 179 -18.94 3.84 -0.20
CA ALA A 179 -20.01 4.72 -0.64
C ALA A 179 -21.40 4.07 -0.56
N ASN A 180 -21.46 2.73 -0.59
CA ASN A 180 -22.70 1.96 -0.65
C ASN A 180 -22.80 0.95 0.50
N LEU A 181 -22.43 1.37 1.71
CA LEU A 181 -22.28 0.47 2.86
C LEU A 181 -23.55 -0.34 3.16
N GLU A 182 -24.75 0.22 2.97
CA GLU A 182 -26.01 -0.50 3.14
C GLU A 182 -26.20 -1.70 2.20
N MET A 183 -25.53 -1.73 1.05
CA MET A 183 -25.59 -2.86 0.11
C MET A 183 -24.78 -4.07 0.60
N PHE A 184 -23.80 -3.82 1.47
CA PHE A 184 -22.81 -4.81 1.91
C PHE A 184 -22.96 -5.20 3.38
N PHE A 185 -23.51 -4.30 4.20
CA PHE A 185 -23.77 -4.54 5.60
C PHE A 185 -25.25 -4.34 5.88
N VAL A 186 -25.93 -5.43 6.22
CA VAL A 186 -27.32 -5.40 6.67
C VAL A 186 -27.32 -5.50 8.20
N GLY A 187 -27.70 -4.44 8.89
CA GLY A 187 -27.72 -4.45 10.34
C GLY A 187 -27.85 -3.08 10.99
N ASP A 188 -27.99 -3.10 12.32
CA ASP A 188 -28.02 -1.92 13.18
C ASP A 188 -26.76 -1.84 14.05
N ALA A 189 -26.77 -0.93 15.03
CA ALA A 189 -25.66 -0.74 15.96
C ALA A 189 -25.20 -2.05 16.62
N ARG A 190 -26.10 -3.00 16.89
CA ARG A 190 -25.80 -4.25 17.60
C ARG A 190 -25.46 -5.41 16.67
N THR A 191 -25.69 -5.27 15.37
CA THR A 191 -25.31 -6.31 14.41
C THR A 191 -23.79 -6.41 14.35
N LYS A 192 -23.23 -7.58 14.68
CA LYS A 192 -21.79 -7.81 14.58
C LYS A 192 -21.39 -7.88 13.10
N PRO A 193 -20.33 -7.17 12.66
CA PRO A 193 -19.86 -7.31 11.29
C PRO A 193 -19.32 -8.73 11.05
N PRO A 194 -19.40 -9.23 9.80
CA PRO A 194 -18.78 -10.50 9.42
C PRO A 194 -17.27 -10.51 9.73
N ALA A 195 -16.67 -11.70 9.81
CA ALA A 195 -15.21 -11.80 9.80
C ALA A 195 -14.66 -11.41 8.42
N TYR A 196 -13.36 -11.09 8.33
CA TYR A 196 -12.70 -10.75 7.06
C TYR A 196 -12.93 -11.82 5.97
N GLU A 197 -12.68 -13.09 6.30
CA GLU A 197 -12.83 -14.18 5.32
C GLU A 197 -14.30 -14.39 4.90
N GLU A 198 -15.25 -14.21 5.83
CA GLU A 198 -16.67 -14.28 5.53
C GLU A 198 -17.10 -13.15 4.59
N PHE A 199 -16.67 -11.92 4.88
CA PHE A 199 -16.97 -10.76 4.03
C PHE A 199 -16.32 -10.90 2.65
N ARG A 200 -15.08 -11.39 2.60
CA ARG A 200 -14.39 -11.69 1.34
C ARG A 200 -15.15 -12.74 0.52
N ALA A 201 -15.64 -13.80 1.14
CA ALA A 201 -16.47 -14.81 0.47
C ALA A 201 -17.78 -14.21 -0.07
N GLN A 202 -18.47 -13.39 0.73
CA GLN A 202 -19.70 -12.69 0.29
C GLN A 202 -19.46 -11.75 -0.90
N LEU A 203 -18.28 -11.12 -0.98
CA LEU A 203 -17.93 -10.31 -2.15
C LEU A 203 -17.67 -11.17 -3.39
N LEU A 204 -17.05 -12.34 -3.25
CA LEU A 204 -16.79 -13.26 -4.37
C LEU A 204 -18.08 -13.87 -4.94
N GLU A 205 -19.10 -14.08 -4.10
CA GLU A 205 -20.44 -14.51 -4.56
C GLU A 205 -21.15 -13.45 -5.41
N ARG A 206 -20.74 -12.17 -5.29
CA ARG A 206 -21.29 -11.07 -6.07
C ARG A 206 -20.55 -10.97 -7.40
N HIS A 207 -20.97 -11.77 -8.37
CA HIS A 207 -20.36 -11.84 -9.71
C HIS A 207 -20.17 -10.47 -10.40
N TYR A 208 -20.99 -9.45 -10.08
CA TYR A 208 -20.83 -8.11 -10.64
C TYR A 208 -19.55 -7.39 -10.15
N MET A 209 -18.99 -7.77 -8.99
CA MET A 209 -17.79 -7.16 -8.42
C MET A 209 -16.58 -7.41 -9.31
N GLU A 210 -16.44 -8.62 -9.86
CA GLU A 210 -15.35 -8.98 -10.78
C GLU A 210 -15.48 -8.23 -12.11
N THR A 211 -16.70 -8.05 -12.61
CA THR A 211 -16.97 -7.28 -13.83
C THR A 211 -16.70 -5.78 -13.64
N MET A 212 -17.05 -5.22 -12.48
CA MET A 212 -16.86 -3.78 -12.18
C MET A 212 -15.40 -3.46 -11.81
N PHE A 213 -14.72 -4.38 -11.11
CA PHE A 213 -13.38 -4.18 -10.57
C PHE A 213 -12.48 -5.37 -10.92
N PRO A 214 -12.11 -5.54 -12.20
CA PRO A 214 -11.39 -6.72 -12.67
C PRO A 214 -10.02 -6.84 -12.00
N GLY A 215 -9.74 -8.01 -11.42
CA GLY A 215 -8.48 -8.29 -10.71
C GLY A 215 -8.35 -7.61 -9.34
N ALA A 216 -9.39 -6.94 -8.84
CA ALA A 216 -9.38 -6.36 -7.50
C ALA A 216 -9.27 -7.43 -6.42
N THR A 217 -8.52 -7.11 -5.37
CA THR A 217 -8.34 -7.96 -4.17
C THR A 217 -8.75 -7.17 -2.94
N LEU A 218 -9.65 -7.73 -2.13
CA LEU A 218 -9.93 -7.15 -0.82
C LEU A 218 -8.78 -7.54 0.12
N THR A 219 -8.08 -6.57 0.70
CA THR A 219 -7.06 -6.81 1.71
C THR A 219 -7.63 -6.64 3.12
N ARG A 220 -6.93 -7.15 4.14
CA ARG A 220 -7.29 -6.94 5.55
C ARG A 220 -7.30 -5.46 5.96
N ASN A 221 -6.41 -4.65 5.39
CA ASN A 221 -6.36 -3.21 5.66
C ASN A 221 -7.55 -2.48 5.04
N SER A 222 -7.91 -2.83 3.80
CA SER A 222 -9.13 -2.32 3.15
C SER A 222 -10.37 -2.69 3.95
N TYR A 223 -10.44 -3.93 4.44
CA TYR A 223 -11.54 -4.36 5.29
C TYR A 223 -11.62 -3.58 6.62
N SER A 224 -10.49 -3.32 7.28
CA SER A 224 -10.48 -2.47 8.48
C SER A 224 -11.04 -1.07 8.17
N THR A 225 -10.60 -0.47 7.07
CA THR A 225 -11.05 0.86 6.64
C THR A 225 -12.55 0.88 6.36
N ILE A 226 -13.08 -0.14 5.67
CA ILE A 226 -14.51 -0.31 5.41
C ILE A 226 -15.29 -0.43 6.73
N LEU A 227 -14.81 -1.26 7.67
CA LEU A 227 -15.45 -1.43 8.98
C LEU A 227 -15.45 -0.16 9.82
N GLU A 228 -14.39 0.63 9.77
CA GLU A 228 -14.32 1.93 10.45
C GLU A 228 -15.39 2.87 9.90
N ARG A 229 -15.54 2.91 8.57
CA ARG A 229 -16.53 3.76 7.90
C ARG A 229 -17.96 3.31 8.19
N TRP A 230 -18.21 2.00 8.19
CA TRP A 230 -19.49 1.43 8.60
C TRP A 230 -19.84 1.74 10.06
N THR A 231 -18.89 1.55 10.97
CA THR A 231 -19.09 1.88 12.40
C THR A 231 -19.42 3.36 12.58
N MET A 232 -18.79 4.25 11.80
CA MET A 232 -19.10 5.68 11.82
C MET A 232 -20.47 6.01 11.24
N ASN A 233 -20.94 5.28 10.22
CA ASN A 233 -22.30 5.43 9.70
C ASN A 233 -23.35 5.10 10.79
N LEU A 234 -23.02 4.16 11.67
CA LEU A 234 -23.86 3.77 12.81
C LEU A 234 -23.64 4.62 14.07
N ALA A 235 -22.77 5.63 14.05
CA ALA A 235 -22.29 6.31 15.26
C ALA A 235 -23.42 6.90 16.13
N ASP A 236 -24.43 7.51 15.52
CA ASP A 236 -25.56 8.09 16.27
C ASP A 236 -26.46 6.99 16.87
N SER A 237 -26.62 5.86 16.17
CA SER A 237 -27.34 4.71 16.69
C SER A 237 -26.60 4.06 17.86
N ILE A 238 -25.30 3.87 17.71
CA ILE A 238 -24.39 3.40 18.78
C ILE A 238 -24.45 4.35 19.98
N ALA A 239 -24.40 5.65 19.76
CA ALA A 239 -24.47 6.63 20.84
C ALA A 239 -25.77 6.51 21.63
N ARG A 240 -26.92 6.32 20.96
CA ARG A 240 -28.20 6.09 21.63
C ARG A 240 -28.20 4.81 22.49
N GLU A 241 -27.64 3.71 21.99
CA GLU A 241 -27.52 2.46 22.77
C GLU A 241 -26.66 2.65 24.02
N VAL A 242 -25.50 3.32 23.87
CA VAL A 242 -24.59 3.61 24.98
C VAL A 242 -25.25 4.52 26.01
N VAL A 243 -25.95 5.59 25.59
CA VAL A 243 -26.69 6.49 26.48
C VAL A 243 -27.75 5.73 27.28
N ARG A 244 -28.54 4.86 26.63
CA ARG A 244 -29.56 4.05 27.31
C ARG A 244 -28.94 3.12 28.36
N HIS A 245 -27.83 2.46 28.02
CA HIS A 245 -27.10 1.61 28.96
C HIS A 245 -26.54 2.42 30.14
N CYS A 246 -25.90 3.57 29.85
CA CYS A 246 -25.32 4.43 30.88
C CYS A 246 -26.37 4.91 31.89
N ARG A 247 -27.59 5.23 31.45
CA ARG A 247 -28.69 5.60 32.34
C ARG A 247 -29.12 4.45 33.25
N ARG A 248 -29.28 3.26 32.67
CA ARG A 248 -29.72 2.07 33.41
C ARG A 248 -28.72 1.71 34.51
N GLU A 249 -27.43 1.76 34.19
CA GLU A 249 -26.34 1.42 35.11
C GLU A 249 -25.79 2.64 35.89
N ARG A 250 -26.42 3.82 35.76
CA ARG A 250 -26.07 5.07 36.46
C ARG A 250 -24.61 5.53 36.27
N TYR A 251 -24.06 5.36 35.07
CA TYR A 251 -22.77 5.97 34.72
C TYR A 251 -22.85 7.50 34.74
N LYS A 252 -21.79 8.15 35.27
CA LYS A 252 -21.66 9.61 35.25
C LYS A 252 -21.02 10.06 33.94
N ALA A 253 -21.56 11.12 33.34
CA ALA A 253 -20.93 11.81 32.22
C ALA A 253 -19.83 12.78 32.72
N PRO A 254 -18.80 13.10 31.91
CA PRO A 254 -18.50 12.48 30.62
C PRO A 254 -17.88 11.08 30.80
N LEU A 255 -18.10 10.20 29.83
CA LEU A 255 -17.39 8.93 29.77
C LEU A 255 -15.96 9.14 29.31
N GLY A 256 -15.04 8.37 29.90
CA GLY A 256 -13.70 8.13 29.39
C GLY A 256 -13.65 6.95 28.43
N VAL A 257 -12.50 6.78 27.77
CA VAL A 257 -12.23 5.70 26.80
C VAL A 257 -12.47 4.31 27.41
N VAL A 258 -11.96 4.08 28.63
CA VAL A 258 -12.10 2.80 29.33
C VAL A 258 -13.56 2.48 29.62
N GLN A 259 -14.35 3.47 30.06
CA GLN A 259 -15.77 3.30 30.34
C GLN A 259 -16.55 2.99 29.07
N LEU A 260 -16.27 3.69 27.96
CA LEU A 260 -16.91 3.37 26.67
C LEU A 260 -16.60 1.94 26.22
N THR A 261 -15.37 1.47 26.39
CA THR A 261 -14.99 0.09 26.05
C THR A 261 -15.67 -0.94 26.96
N HIS A 262 -15.85 -0.64 28.25
CA HIS A 262 -16.63 -1.50 29.16
C HIS A 262 -18.09 -1.57 28.74
N VAL A 263 -18.74 -0.43 28.53
CA VAL A 263 -20.14 -0.39 28.07
C VAL A 263 -20.32 -1.14 26.74
N ALA A 264 -19.40 -0.95 25.79
CA ALA A 264 -19.43 -1.70 24.53
C ALA A 264 -19.30 -3.21 24.75
N ARG A 265 -18.47 -3.66 25.69
CA ARG A 265 -18.33 -5.08 26.04
C ARG A 265 -19.60 -5.64 26.69
N ASP A 266 -20.18 -4.91 27.64
CA ASP A 266 -21.41 -5.29 28.33
C ASP A 266 -22.61 -5.41 27.37
N LEU A 267 -22.60 -4.60 26.31
CA LEU A 267 -23.57 -4.67 25.21
C LEU A 267 -23.26 -5.75 24.17
N GLY A 268 -22.21 -6.57 24.36
CA GLY A 268 -21.77 -7.58 23.38
C GLY A 268 -21.15 -6.98 22.10
N CYS A 269 -20.88 -5.68 22.10
CA CYS A 269 -20.48 -4.90 20.94
C CYS A 269 -19.05 -4.35 21.05
N ALA A 270 -18.13 -5.11 21.64
CA ALA A 270 -16.73 -4.72 21.81
C ALA A 270 -16.04 -4.27 20.50
N TRP A 271 -16.55 -4.73 19.36
CA TRP A 271 -16.09 -4.35 18.02
C TRP A 271 -16.19 -2.84 17.74
N TRP A 272 -17.13 -2.11 18.37
CA TRP A 272 -17.24 -0.64 18.24
C TRP A 272 -15.96 0.10 18.63
N THR A 273 -15.17 -0.47 19.57
CA THR A 273 -14.04 0.22 20.20
C THR A 273 -12.68 -0.39 19.87
N LYS A 274 -12.62 -1.30 18.88
CA LYS A 274 -11.37 -1.98 18.47
C LYS A 274 -10.34 -1.02 17.89
N ASN A 275 -10.76 -0.06 17.07
CA ASN A 275 -9.88 0.94 16.47
C ASN A 275 -9.86 2.22 17.32
N GLU A 276 -8.67 2.75 17.58
CA GLU A 276 -8.46 3.97 18.37
C GLU A 276 -9.16 5.21 17.80
N PHE A 277 -9.10 5.41 16.49
CA PHE A 277 -9.73 6.52 15.78
C PHE A 277 -11.26 6.46 15.88
N THR A 278 -11.84 5.28 15.62
CA THR A 278 -13.27 5.02 15.78
C THR A 278 -13.71 5.29 17.21
N ARG A 279 -12.96 4.80 18.19
CA ARG A 279 -13.23 4.97 19.62
C ARG A 279 -13.22 6.45 20.03
N ALA A 280 -12.25 7.24 19.58
CA ALA A 280 -12.17 8.67 19.88
C ALA A 280 -13.33 9.47 19.27
N ARG A 281 -13.77 9.13 18.04
CA ARG A 281 -14.95 9.75 17.42
C ARG A 281 -16.25 9.34 18.10
N LEU A 282 -16.44 8.06 18.39
CA LEU A 282 -17.61 7.57 19.12
C LEU A 282 -17.72 8.20 20.50
N LEU A 283 -16.61 8.33 21.24
CA LEU A 283 -16.61 8.94 22.56
C LEU A 283 -17.11 10.39 22.53
N ARG A 284 -16.69 11.17 21.53
CA ARG A 284 -17.18 12.54 21.34
C ARG A 284 -18.69 12.57 21.07
N ARG A 285 -19.18 11.68 20.21
CA ARG A 285 -20.62 11.57 19.90
C ARG A 285 -21.45 11.16 21.11
N VAL A 286 -21.00 10.15 21.85
CA VAL A 286 -21.64 9.67 23.08
C VAL A 286 -21.69 10.76 24.14
N ASN A 287 -20.58 11.45 24.41
CA ASN A 287 -20.54 12.49 25.43
C ASN A 287 -21.42 13.69 25.04
N SER A 288 -21.46 14.07 23.76
CA SER A 288 -22.39 15.08 23.26
C SER A 288 -23.85 14.66 23.48
N ALA A 289 -24.20 13.40 23.19
CA ALA A 289 -25.54 12.88 23.36
C ALA A 289 -25.95 12.74 24.84
N LEU A 290 -25.01 12.40 25.73
CA LEU A 290 -25.22 12.38 27.18
C LEU A 290 -25.47 13.79 27.73
N GLN A 291 -24.75 14.79 27.25
CA GLN A 291 -24.90 16.20 27.69
C GLN A 291 -26.20 16.85 27.20
N GLN A 292 -26.67 16.53 25.99
CA GLN A 292 -27.90 17.10 25.43
C GLN A 292 -29.19 16.59 26.10
N GLN A 293 -29.10 15.57 26.97
CA GLN A 293 -30.25 14.98 27.64
C GLN A 293 -30.11 14.93 29.17
N LEU A 294 -29.26 15.82 29.71
CA LEU A 294 -29.21 16.26 31.11
C LEU A 294 -29.90 17.62 31.22
#